data_AF-A0AAV5FSC6-F1
#
_entry.id   AF-A0AAV5FSC6-F1
#
_cell.length_a   1.000
_cell.length_b   1.000
_cell.length_c   1.000
_cell.angle_alpha   90.00
_cell.angle_beta   90.00
_cell.angle_gamma   90.00
#
_symmetry.space_group_name_H-M   'P 1'
#
loop_
_entity.id
_entity.type
_entity.pdbx_description
1 polymer ?
#
loop_
_entity_poly.entity_id
_entity_poly.type
_entity_poly.pdbx_seq_one_letter_code
_entity_poly.pdbx_strand_id
1 'polypeptide(L)'
;MNKTANFSILNCCYPIPPFDFSVKGVTSISSDVHKYGLAPKGTSVVLYRNHEIRKSSSKLNSALSCHFPVCSVTEWTGGLYVSPTIAGSRPGGLIAGAWAAMMSLGLNGNKFTLNFFGTIEDIPGLYVIGKPDMTVVAFASDVVDIFEVNDIMSSKGWHLNALQRPNSLHICVTLQHTTVYEQFLKDLQDSMDTVKANPGPISGGRAPIYGAAGKMPDRGMVRELLVEFMDSSC
;
A
#
# COMPACT_ATOMS: atom_id res chain seq x y z
N MET A 1 -19.19 1.29 41.47
CA MET A 1 -17.89 1.68 40.87
C MET A 1 -17.67 0.83 39.63
N ASN A 2 -18.17 1.25 38.47
CA ASN A 2 -17.89 0.57 37.20
C ASN A 2 -16.84 1.40 36.45
N LYS A 3 -15.57 1.01 36.57
CA LYS A 3 -14.51 1.56 35.72
C LYS A 3 -14.62 0.86 34.36
N THR A 4 -15.16 1.58 33.39
CA THR A 4 -15.03 1.30 31.96
C THR A 4 -13.56 1.05 31.63
N ALA A 5 -13.26 -0.13 31.08
CA ALA A 5 -11.95 -0.43 30.53
C ALA A 5 -11.75 0.44 29.27
N ASN A 6 -10.96 1.51 29.41
CA ASN A 6 -10.44 2.25 28.27
C ASN A 6 -9.40 1.36 27.57
N PHE A 7 -9.80 0.73 26.48
CA PHE A 7 -8.87 0.04 25.57
C PHE A 7 -8.12 1.10 24.74
N SER A 8 -6.97 1.57 25.24
CA SER A 8 -6.02 2.33 24.42
C SER A 8 -5.12 1.35 23.67
N ILE A 9 -5.49 1.01 22.44
CA ILE A 9 -4.63 0.28 21.50
C ILE A 9 -3.79 1.34 20.76
N LEU A 10 -2.49 1.08 20.59
CA LEU A 10 -1.43 1.94 19.99
C LEU A 10 -0.65 2.86 20.95
N ASN A 11 0.06 2.30 21.94
CA ASN A 11 1.26 2.96 22.46
C ASN A 11 2.48 2.53 21.64
N CYS A 12 2.52 3.00 20.39
CA CYS A 12 3.79 3.28 19.71
C CYS A 12 3.97 4.81 19.87
N CYS A 13 5.15 5.27 20.26
CA CYS A 13 5.42 6.65 20.72
C CYS A 13 5.30 7.76 19.64
N TYR A 14 4.45 7.60 18.63
CA TYR A 14 4.22 8.58 17.57
C TYR A 14 2.87 9.28 17.75
N PRO A 15 2.79 10.62 17.61
CA PRO A 15 1.55 11.37 17.76
C PRO A 15 0.67 11.22 16.50
N ILE A 16 0.00 10.07 16.36
CA ILE A 16 -0.89 9.79 15.24
C ILE A 16 -2.28 10.38 15.51
N PRO A 17 -2.83 11.23 14.63
CA PRO A 17 -4.20 11.71 14.76
C PRO A 17 -5.20 10.54 14.80
N PRO A 18 -6.30 10.62 15.56
CA PRO A 18 -7.34 9.61 15.51
C PRO A 18 -7.85 9.40 14.08
N PHE A 19 -7.92 8.15 13.63
CA PHE A 19 -8.34 7.78 12.26
C PHE A 19 -9.37 6.64 12.21
N ASP A 20 -9.73 6.07 13.36
CA ASP A 20 -10.63 4.93 13.46
C ASP A 20 -12.09 5.35 13.74
N PHE A 21 -12.93 4.40 14.19
CA PHE A 21 -14.34 4.68 14.48
C PHE A 21 -14.57 5.62 15.67
N SER A 22 -13.56 5.94 16.48
CA SER A 22 -13.62 6.98 17.51
C SER A 22 -13.87 8.37 16.90
N VAL A 23 -13.46 8.58 15.64
CA VAL A 23 -13.72 9.81 14.91
C VAL A 23 -15.17 9.83 14.43
N LYS A 24 -15.94 10.83 14.88
CA LYS A 24 -17.31 11.05 14.41
C LYS A 24 -17.29 11.36 12.91
N GLY A 25 -17.97 10.54 12.12
CA GLY A 25 -18.06 10.67 10.66
C GLY A 25 -17.45 9.51 9.87
N VAL A 26 -16.52 8.74 10.46
CA VAL A 26 -15.94 7.56 9.79
C VAL A 26 -16.98 6.45 9.67
N THR A 27 -17.47 6.13 8.48
CA THR A 27 -18.55 5.14 8.28
C THR A 27 -18.05 3.74 7.98
N SER A 28 -16.83 3.60 7.46
CA SER A 28 -16.19 2.33 7.15
C SER A 28 -14.67 2.43 7.22
N ILE A 29 -14.00 1.30 7.47
CA ILE A 29 -12.53 1.18 7.48
C ILE A 29 -12.14 -0.09 6.73
N SER A 30 -11.22 0.00 5.78
CA SER A 30 -10.57 -1.15 5.17
C SER A 30 -9.19 -1.38 5.80
N SER A 31 -8.84 -2.63 6.09
CA SER A 31 -7.55 -2.99 6.66
C SER A 31 -7.03 -4.30 6.07
N ASP A 32 -5.91 -4.23 5.36
CA ASP A 32 -5.26 -5.39 4.76
C ASP A 32 -4.46 -6.16 5.81
N VAL A 33 -5.05 -7.27 6.29
CA VAL A 33 -4.35 -8.18 7.22
C VAL A 33 -3.15 -8.87 6.57
N HIS A 34 -3.12 -9.01 5.23
CA HIS A 34 -1.97 -9.58 4.51
C HIS A 34 -0.77 -8.63 4.31
N LYS A 35 -0.87 -7.40 4.85
CA LYS A 35 0.22 -6.40 4.87
C LYS A 35 0.87 -6.43 6.25
N TYR A 36 0.62 -5.43 7.08
CA TYR A 36 1.17 -5.31 8.43
C TYR A 36 0.50 -6.24 9.46
N GLY A 37 -0.53 -7.01 9.08
CA GLY A 37 -1.03 -8.12 9.89
C GLY A 37 -0.27 -9.44 9.68
N LEU A 38 0.69 -9.48 8.73
CA LEU A 38 1.52 -10.63 8.36
C LEU A 38 0.73 -11.90 7.98
N ALA A 39 -0.54 -11.74 7.60
CA ALA A 39 -1.34 -12.83 7.07
C ALA A 39 -0.89 -13.23 5.64
N PRO A 40 -1.24 -14.44 5.18
CA PRO A 40 -1.05 -14.83 3.80
C PRO A 40 -1.74 -13.88 2.81
N LYS A 41 -1.10 -13.66 1.64
CA LYS A 41 -1.67 -12.85 0.55
C LYS A 41 -3.06 -13.34 0.15
N GLY A 42 -3.94 -12.39 -0.19
CA GLY A 42 -5.33 -12.67 -0.57
C GLY A 42 -6.36 -12.44 0.54
N THR A 43 -5.97 -11.84 1.67
CA THR A 43 -6.90 -11.52 2.78
C THR A 43 -6.88 -10.04 3.18
N SER A 44 -8.07 -9.47 3.35
CA SER A 44 -8.29 -8.10 3.84
C SER A 44 -9.64 -8.04 4.56
N VAL A 45 -9.90 -6.96 5.28
CA VAL A 45 -11.13 -6.74 6.03
C VAL A 45 -11.70 -5.38 5.68
N VAL A 46 -13.02 -5.33 5.46
CA VAL A 46 -13.79 -4.07 5.48
C VAL A 46 -14.74 -4.11 6.68
N LEU A 47 -14.66 -3.06 7.51
CA LEU A 47 -15.50 -2.83 8.66
C LEU A 47 -16.46 -1.68 8.36
N TYR A 48 -17.67 -1.77 8.86
CA TYR A 48 -18.69 -0.73 8.75
C TYR A 48 -19.14 -0.31 10.14
N ARG A 49 -19.42 0.98 10.32
CA ARG A 49 -19.84 1.53 11.62
C ARG A 49 -21.12 0.88 12.14
N ASN A 50 -22.03 0.49 11.25
CA ASN A 50 -23.27 -0.19 11.60
C ASN A 50 -23.78 -1.10 10.48
N HIS A 51 -24.79 -1.90 10.81
CA HIS A 51 -25.42 -2.83 9.88
C HIS A 51 -26.15 -2.15 8.73
N GLU A 52 -26.72 -0.97 8.94
CA GLU A 52 -27.49 -0.25 7.93
C GLU A 52 -26.58 0.17 6.77
N ILE A 53 -25.37 0.67 7.06
CA ILE A 53 -24.38 1.01 6.03
C ILE A 53 -23.95 -0.26 5.28
N ARG A 54 -23.67 -1.35 5.99
CA ARG A 54 -23.27 -2.64 5.37
C ARG A 54 -24.37 -3.25 4.48
N LYS A 55 -25.63 -2.92 4.76
CA LYS A 55 -26.80 -3.36 4.02
C LYS A 55 -27.28 -2.31 3.02
N SER A 56 -26.62 -1.16 2.87
CA SER A 56 -27.13 -0.07 2.03
C SER A 56 -27.24 -0.55 0.57
N SER A 57 -28.44 -0.44 0.01
CA SER A 57 -28.82 -1.03 -1.28
C SER A 57 -28.45 -0.15 -2.47
N SER A 58 -27.86 -0.74 -3.51
CA SER A 58 -28.02 -0.30 -4.90
C SER A 58 -28.91 -1.34 -5.59
N LYS A 59 -30.21 -1.08 -5.71
CA LYS A 59 -31.10 -1.96 -6.48
C LYS A 59 -30.73 -1.85 -7.96
N LEU A 60 -30.28 -2.95 -8.56
CA LEU A 60 -29.97 -2.99 -9.99
C LEU A 60 -31.24 -3.32 -10.80
N ASN A 61 -32.06 -4.27 -10.32
CA ASN A 61 -33.41 -4.56 -10.83
C ASN A 61 -34.24 -5.34 -9.78
N SER A 62 -35.46 -5.78 -10.13
CA SER A 62 -36.37 -6.51 -9.23
C SER A 62 -35.85 -7.87 -8.77
N ALA A 63 -35.01 -8.53 -9.56
CA ALA A 63 -34.48 -9.88 -9.33
C ALA A 63 -33.09 -9.89 -8.65
N LEU A 64 -32.34 -8.79 -8.80
CA LEU A 64 -30.98 -8.62 -8.30
C LEU A 64 -30.88 -7.36 -7.42
N SER A 65 -30.73 -7.58 -6.12
CA SER A 65 -30.34 -6.53 -5.17
C SER A 65 -28.87 -6.69 -4.80
N CYS A 66 -28.04 -5.77 -5.27
CA CYS A 66 -26.68 -5.61 -4.79
C CYS A 66 -26.71 -4.61 -3.62
N HIS A 67 -26.76 -5.12 -2.39
CA HIS A 67 -26.37 -4.30 -1.25
C HIS A 67 -24.86 -4.16 -1.33
N PHE A 68 -24.28 -2.97 -1.23
CA PHE A 68 -22.82 -2.93 -1.17
C PHE A 68 -22.40 -3.34 0.25
N PRO A 69 -21.72 -4.48 0.50
CA PRO A 69 -21.14 -5.47 -0.43
C PRO A 69 -21.88 -6.82 -0.55
N VAL A 70 -23.07 -6.98 0.03
CA VAL A 70 -23.89 -8.20 -0.04
C VAL A 70 -24.71 -8.31 -1.33
N CYS A 71 -24.38 -9.28 -2.18
CA CYS A 71 -25.21 -9.68 -3.32
C CYS A 71 -26.25 -10.72 -2.88
N SER A 72 -27.52 -10.47 -3.16
CA SER A 72 -28.61 -11.43 -2.92
C SER A 72 -29.43 -11.65 -4.19
N VAL A 73 -29.69 -12.91 -4.53
CA VAL A 73 -30.49 -13.32 -5.69
C VAL A 73 -31.58 -14.27 -5.22
N THR A 74 -32.84 -13.94 -5.50
CA THR A 74 -34.01 -14.69 -5.04
C THR A 74 -34.70 -15.46 -6.17
N GLU A 75 -34.49 -15.08 -7.43
CA GLU A 75 -35.19 -15.64 -8.60
C GLU A 75 -34.31 -16.57 -9.46
N TRP A 76 -33.11 -16.93 -8.97
CA TRP A 76 -32.27 -17.88 -9.67
C TRP A 76 -32.84 -19.31 -9.56
N THR A 77 -32.91 -20.02 -10.68
CA THR A 77 -33.43 -21.40 -10.73
C THR A 77 -32.61 -22.38 -9.88
N GLY A 78 -31.36 -22.06 -9.57
CA GLY A 78 -30.51 -22.81 -8.63
C GLY A 78 -30.85 -22.61 -7.15
N GLY A 79 -31.85 -21.79 -6.83
CA GLY A 79 -32.30 -21.51 -5.47
C GLY A 79 -31.84 -20.15 -4.93
N LEU A 80 -32.14 -19.90 -3.66
CA LEU A 80 -31.78 -18.66 -2.97
C LEU A 80 -30.26 -18.55 -2.85
N TYR A 81 -29.70 -17.41 -3.27
CA TYR A 81 -28.26 -17.17 -3.23
C TYR A 81 -27.93 -15.87 -2.49
N VAL A 82 -26.90 -15.93 -1.65
CA VAL A 82 -26.33 -14.75 -0.99
C VAL A 82 -24.82 -14.85 -0.95
N SER A 83 -24.15 -13.76 -1.30
CA SER A 83 -22.71 -13.60 -1.06
C SER A 83 -22.42 -12.30 -0.31
N PRO A 84 -21.61 -12.32 0.75
CA PRO A 84 -21.28 -11.12 1.52
C PRO A 84 -20.18 -10.26 0.87
N THR A 85 -19.54 -10.74 -0.20
CA THR A 85 -18.51 -10.03 -0.98
C THR A 85 -18.66 -10.35 -2.47
N ILE A 86 -17.74 -9.86 -3.30
CA ILE A 86 -17.77 -10.06 -4.76
C ILE A 86 -17.71 -11.56 -5.13
N ALA A 87 -16.90 -12.36 -4.42
CA ALA A 87 -16.67 -13.76 -4.77
C ALA A 87 -17.75 -14.69 -4.20
N GLY A 88 -18.06 -15.78 -4.92
CA GLY A 88 -18.82 -16.90 -4.39
C GLY A 88 -17.93 -17.88 -3.62
N SER A 89 -17.34 -18.84 -4.32
CA SER A 89 -16.32 -19.74 -3.78
C SER A 89 -15.09 -18.96 -3.31
N ARG A 90 -14.56 -19.31 -2.13
CA ARG A 90 -13.46 -18.58 -1.48
C ARG A 90 -12.39 -19.55 -0.95
N PRO A 91 -11.10 -19.18 -0.99
CA PRO A 91 -10.01 -20.01 -0.48
C PRO A 91 -9.98 -20.01 1.05
N GLY A 92 -10.68 -20.96 1.68
CA GLY A 92 -10.81 -21.05 3.14
C GLY A 92 -9.48 -21.14 3.90
N GLY A 93 -8.45 -21.75 3.29
CA GLY A 93 -7.11 -21.84 3.87
C GLY A 93 -6.46 -20.49 4.14
N LEU A 94 -6.68 -19.50 3.27
CA LEU A 94 -6.14 -18.15 3.48
C LEU A 94 -6.83 -17.44 4.65
N ILE A 95 -8.13 -17.65 4.81
CA ILE A 95 -8.91 -17.12 5.95
C ILE A 95 -8.39 -17.72 7.26
N ALA A 96 -8.18 -19.03 7.30
CA ALA A 96 -7.58 -19.70 8.45
C ALA A 96 -6.16 -19.20 8.75
N GLY A 97 -5.34 -18.99 7.72
CA GLY A 97 -3.99 -18.44 7.87
C GLY A 97 -3.98 -17.00 8.41
N ALA A 98 -4.93 -16.16 8.00
CA ALA A 98 -5.08 -14.83 8.55
C ALA A 98 -5.47 -14.84 10.04
N TRP A 99 -6.40 -15.73 10.41
CA TRP A 99 -6.76 -15.93 11.82
C TRP A 99 -5.54 -16.40 12.64
N ALA A 100 -4.80 -17.39 12.14
CA ALA A 100 -3.61 -17.92 12.81
C ALA A 100 -2.53 -16.84 13.01
N ALA A 101 -2.27 -16.01 12.00
CA ALA A 101 -1.32 -14.90 12.10
C ALA A 101 -1.74 -13.87 13.16
N MET A 102 -3.02 -13.48 13.19
CA MET A 102 -3.52 -12.54 14.19
C MET A 102 -3.45 -13.12 15.62
N MET A 103 -3.78 -14.40 15.78
CA MET A 103 -3.74 -15.06 17.10
C MET A 103 -2.30 -15.26 17.60
N SER A 104 -1.34 -15.57 16.71
CA SER A 104 0.05 -15.74 17.10
C SER A 104 0.73 -14.42 17.44
N LEU A 105 0.43 -13.35 16.72
CA LEU A 105 0.97 -12.01 16.96
C LEU A 105 0.37 -11.36 18.22
N GLY A 106 -0.94 -11.55 18.43
CA GLY A 106 -1.68 -10.91 19.53
C GLY A 106 -1.62 -9.37 19.49
N LEU A 107 -2.03 -8.73 20.58
CA LEU A 107 -2.06 -7.26 20.70
C LEU A 107 -0.67 -6.59 20.79
N ASN A 108 0.36 -7.38 21.06
CA ASN A 108 1.75 -6.92 21.13
C ASN A 108 2.51 -7.15 19.83
N GLY A 109 1.90 -7.81 18.85
CA GLY A 109 2.51 -8.07 17.55
C GLY A 109 2.78 -6.79 16.78
N ASN A 110 3.92 -6.78 16.07
CA ASN A 110 4.35 -5.71 15.15
C ASN A 110 4.62 -4.33 15.78
N LYS A 111 5.06 -4.31 17.04
CA LYS A 111 5.70 -3.12 17.63
C LYS A 111 7.16 -3.04 17.20
N PHE A 112 7.42 -2.66 15.94
CA PHE A 112 8.76 -2.27 15.53
C PHE A 112 8.79 -0.76 15.29
N THR A 113 9.61 -0.07 16.07
CA THR A 113 9.84 1.37 15.93
C THR A 113 10.92 1.55 14.89
N LEU A 114 10.56 1.94 13.67
CA LEU A 114 11.54 2.32 12.66
C LEU A 114 11.80 3.81 12.77
N ASN A 115 13.01 4.17 13.16
CA ASN A 115 13.53 5.54 13.06
C ASN A 115 14.04 5.81 11.64
N PHE A 116 13.30 5.39 10.60
CA PHE A 116 13.75 5.40 9.20
C PHE A 116 13.79 6.80 8.58
N PHE A 117 13.04 7.75 9.17
CA PHE A 117 12.69 9.02 8.53
C PHE A 117 13.82 10.04 8.51
N GLY A 118 14.57 10.16 9.60
CA GLY A 118 15.58 11.22 9.73
C GLY A 118 16.76 11.07 8.78
N THR A 119 17.09 9.84 8.36
CA THR A 119 18.36 9.58 7.66
C THR A 119 18.33 9.80 6.15
N ILE A 120 17.15 9.78 5.52
CA ILE A 120 17.06 10.03 4.06
C ILE A 120 17.26 11.53 3.79
N GLU A 121 16.77 12.39 4.68
CA GLU A 121 16.98 13.84 4.59
C GLU A 121 18.45 14.23 4.82
N ASP A 122 19.23 13.39 5.50
CA ASP A 122 20.67 13.59 5.70
C ASP A 122 21.49 13.36 4.41
N ILE A 123 20.91 12.73 3.38
CA ILE A 123 21.58 12.48 2.08
C ILE A 123 21.49 13.76 1.22
N PRO A 124 22.61 14.43 0.89
CA PRO A 124 22.59 15.69 0.18
C PRO A 124 21.90 15.61 -1.18
N GLY A 125 20.92 16.47 -1.42
CA GLY A 125 20.18 16.55 -2.68
C GLY A 125 18.92 15.68 -2.72
N LEU A 126 18.60 14.95 -1.65
CA LEU A 126 17.29 14.33 -1.46
C LEU A 126 16.42 15.16 -0.52
N TYR A 127 15.11 15.09 -0.72
CA TYR A 127 14.12 15.58 0.24
C TYR A 127 12.96 14.59 0.35
N VAL A 128 12.38 14.47 1.53
CA VAL A 128 11.18 13.67 1.77
C VAL A 128 9.94 14.46 1.37
N ILE A 129 8.98 13.78 0.74
CA ILE A 129 7.70 14.39 0.35
C ILE A 129 6.73 14.31 1.52
N GLY A 130 6.36 15.47 2.04
CA GLY A 130 5.45 15.59 3.19
C GLY A 130 6.13 15.21 4.51
N LYS A 131 5.35 14.68 5.45
CA LYS A 131 5.84 14.25 6.77
C LYS A 131 5.27 12.86 7.07
N PRO A 132 5.92 11.78 6.60
CA PRO A 132 5.40 10.44 6.83
C PRO A 132 5.52 10.06 8.31
N ASP A 133 4.39 9.83 8.98
CA ASP A 133 4.36 9.34 10.37
C ASP A 133 4.44 7.79 10.46
N MET A 134 4.42 7.11 9.30
CA MET A 134 4.30 5.67 9.15
C MET A 134 5.27 5.13 8.10
N THR A 135 5.28 3.82 7.91
CA THR A 135 6.28 3.04 7.18
C THR A 135 6.48 3.32 5.68
N VAL A 136 5.73 4.24 5.06
CA VAL A 136 5.89 4.58 3.64
C VAL A 136 6.59 5.93 3.53
N VAL A 137 7.78 5.94 2.93
CA VAL A 137 8.57 7.15 2.75
C VAL A 137 8.74 7.42 1.27
N ALA A 138 8.18 8.53 0.80
CA ALA A 138 8.39 9.04 -0.54
C ALA A 138 9.47 10.13 -0.49
N PHE A 139 10.41 10.10 -1.43
CA PHE A 139 11.50 11.07 -1.53
C PHE A 139 11.81 11.40 -2.98
N ALA A 140 12.31 12.62 -3.20
CA ALA A 140 12.61 13.17 -4.52
C ALA A 140 13.94 13.94 -4.48
N SER A 141 14.35 14.42 -5.64
CA SER A 141 15.54 15.27 -5.80
C SER A 141 15.25 16.40 -6.77
N ASP A 142 15.76 17.60 -6.47
CA ASP A 142 15.74 18.74 -7.38
C ASP A 142 17.09 18.92 -8.12
N VAL A 143 18.08 18.07 -7.82
CA VAL A 143 19.44 18.19 -8.37
C VAL A 143 19.82 17.07 -9.34
N VAL A 144 19.11 15.94 -9.32
CA VAL A 144 19.30 14.81 -10.24
C VAL A 144 17.95 14.22 -10.68
N ASP A 145 17.93 13.49 -11.80
CA ASP A 145 16.76 12.69 -12.17
C ASP A 145 16.64 11.48 -11.21
N ILE A 146 15.61 11.50 -10.38
CA ILE A 146 15.38 10.46 -9.38
C ILE A 146 15.14 9.08 -10.00
N PHE A 147 14.70 9.00 -11.26
CA PHE A 147 14.54 7.71 -11.92
C PHE A 147 15.88 7.10 -12.37
N GLU A 148 16.88 7.92 -12.69
CA GLU A 148 18.24 7.43 -12.93
C GLU A 148 18.83 6.85 -11.64
N VAL A 149 18.59 7.51 -10.50
CA VAL A 149 18.96 6.98 -9.17
C VAL A 149 18.27 5.64 -8.93
N ASN A 150 16.99 5.50 -9.29
CA ASN A 150 16.27 4.24 -9.18
C ASN A 150 16.86 3.12 -10.04
N ASP A 151 17.37 3.44 -11.22
CA ASP A 151 18.00 2.46 -12.10
C ASP A 151 19.33 1.95 -11.51
N ILE A 152 20.15 2.84 -10.92
CA ILE A 152 21.36 2.43 -10.19
C ILE A 152 20.98 1.57 -8.97
N MET A 153 20.01 2.00 -8.18
CA MET A 153 19.49 1.21 -7.04
C MET A 153 18.99 -0.17 -7.50
N SER A 154 18.31 -0.25 -8.64
CA SER A 154 17.83 -1.50 -9.24
C SER A 154 18.98 -2.43 -9.64
N SER A 155 20.08 -1.90 -10.17
CA SER A 155 21.28 -2.69 -10.47
C SER A 155 21.95 -3.29 -9.23
N LYS A 156 21.74 -2.68 -8.06
CA LYS A 156 22.17 -3.16 -6.74
C LYS A 156 21.16 -4.11 -6.08
N GLY A 157 20.05 -4.43 -6.74
CA GLY A 157 19.02 -5.34 -6.27
C GLY A 157 17.86 -4.68 -5.50
N TRP A 158 17.82 -3.35 -5.42
CA TRP A 158 16.73 -2.63 -4.77
C TRP A 158 15.57 -2.38 -5.73
N HIS A 159 14.35 -2.75 -5.33
CA HIS A 159 13.16 -2.52 -6.14
C HIS A 159 12.25 -1.49 -5.46
N LEU A 160 12.53 -0.21 -5.73
CA LEU A 160 11.72 0.90 -5.24
C LEU A 160 10.51 1.15 -6.16
N ASN A 161 9.48 1.81 -5.63
CA ASN A 161 8.32 2.20 -6.40
C ASN A 161 8.54 3.58 -7.01
N ALA A 162 8.55 3.65 -8.34
CA ALA A 162 8.58 4.92 -9.06
C ALA A 162 7.21 5.61 -9.01
N LEU A 163 7.21 6.88 -8.64
CA LEU A 163 6.03 7.73 -8.50
C LEU A 163 6.08 8.91 -9.47
N GLN A 164 4.93 9.57 -9.63
CA GLN A 164 4.75 10.68 -10.56
C GLN A 164 3.93 11.78 -9.87
N ARG A 165 4.17 13.04 -10.24
CA ARG A 165 3.51 14.24 -9.69
C ARG A 165 3.73 14.44 -8.18
N PRO A 166 4.96 14.74 -7.74
CA PRO A 166 6.19 14.96 -8.52
C PRO A 166 6.90 13.64 -8.88
N ASN A 167 7.92 13.71 -9.74
CA ASN A 167 8.80 12.55 -9.96
C ASN A 167 9.48 12.23 -8.64
N SER A 168 9.26 11.02 -8.15
CA SER A 168 9.78 10.61 -6.85
C SER A 168 9.87 9.10 -6.78
N LEU A 169 10.52 8.60 -5.73
CA LEU A 169 10.51 7.18 -5.37
C LEU A 169 9.83 7.03 -4.03
N HIS A 170 9.28 5.85 -3.75
CA HIS A 170 9.01 5.47 -2.37
C HIS A 170 9.56 4.09 -2.02
N ILE A 171 9.83 3.94 -0.73
CA ILE A 171 10.02 2.66 -0.07
C ILE A 171 8.88 2.43 0.91
N CYS A 172 8.33 1.22 0.91
CA CYS A 172 7.39 0.75 1.91
C CYS A 172 8.14 -0.16 2.87
N VAL A 173 8.48 0.37 4.04
CA VAL A 173 9.29 -0.34 5.02
C VAL A 173 8.45 -1.44 5.67
N THR A 174 9.04 -2.62 5.77
CA THR A 174 8.45 -3.84 6.35
C THR A 174 9.46 -4.49 7.28
N LEU A 175 9.07 -5.55 8.00
CA LEU A 175 10.00 -6.27 8.88
C LEU A 175 11.27 -6.77 8.17
N GLN A 176 11.21 -7.05 6.87
CA GLN A 176 12.38 -7.49 6.10
C GLN A 176 13.46 -6.41 5.99
N HIS A 177 13.09 -5.14 6.12
CA HIS A 177 14.01 -4.01 5.95
C HIS A 177 14.77 -3.66 7.24
N THR A 178 14.34 -4.19 8.40
CA THR A 178 14.96 -3.84 9.70
C THR A 178 16.42 -4.28 9.79
N THR A 179 16.84 -5.25 8.97
CA THR A 179 18.19 -5.82 8.96
C THR A 179 19.09 -5.28 7.85
N VAL A 180 18.53 -4.59 6.85
CA VAL A 180 19.27 -4.14 5.65
C VAL A 180 19.24 -2.62 5.47
N TYR A 181 18.75 -1.90 6.48
CA TYR A 181 18.56 -0.45 6.42
C TYR A 181 19.84 0.34 6.21
N GLU A 182 20.91 0.04 6.94
CA GLU A 182 22.19 0.76 6.79
C GLU A 182 22.76 0.58 5.38
N GLN A 183 22.63 -0.63 4.84
CA GLN A 183 23.04 -0.94 3.47
C GLN A 183 22.19 -0.18 2.45
N PHE A 184 20.88 -0.06 2.68
CA PHE A 184 19.99 0.74 1.84
C PHE A 184 20.44 2.21 1.75
N LEU A 185 20.74 2.84 2.89
CA LEU A 185 21.17 4.24 2.93
C LEU A 185 22.51 4.45 2.22
N LYS A 186 23.47 3.55 2.46
CA LYS A 186 24.76 3.57 1.77
C LYS A 186 24.57 3.45 0.26
N ASP A 187 23.78 2.48 -0.19
CA ASP A 187 23.54 2.27 -1.62
C ASP A 187 22.82 3.45 -2.26
N LEU A 188 21.90 4.09 -1.54
CA LEU A 188 21.18 5.28 -1.99
C LEU A 188 22.11 6.48 -2.13
N GLN A 189 22.98 6.73 -1.14
CA GLN A 189 24.01 7.78 -1.21
C GLN A 189 24.97 7.54 -2.38
N ASP A 190 25.51 6.33 -2.51
CA ASP A 190 26.40 5.95 -3.62
C ASP A 190 25.71 6.13 -4.98
N SER A 191 24.40 5.84 -5.07
CA SER A 191 23.61 6.01 -6.29
C SER A 191 23.40 7.49 -6.64
N MET A 192 23.12 8.32 -5.62
CA MET A 192 23.06 9.78 -5.78
C MET A 192 24.38 10.35 -6.31
N ASP A 193 25.51 9.92 -5.74
CA ASP A 193 26.83 10.41 -6.15
C ASP A 193 27.20 9.95 -7.57
N THR A 194 26.81 8.73 -7.94
CA THR A 194 27.00 8.18 -9.29
C THR A 194 26.26 9.02 -10.34
N VAL A 195 24.98 9.31 -10.10
CA VAL A 195 24.15 10.11 -11.04
C VAL A 195 24.62 11.56 -11.10
N LYS A 196 25.05 12.15 -9.97
CA LYS A 196 25.64 13.49 -9.96
C LYS A 196 26.93 13.57 -10.79
N ALA A 197 27.78 12.54 -10.71
CA ALA A 197 29.04 12.51 -11.43
C ALA A 197 28.86 12.26 -12.93
N ASN A 198 27.91 11.40 -13.31
CA ASN A 198 27.64 11.04 -14.70
C ASN A 198 26.12 10.98 -14.95
N PRO A 199 25.47 12.14 -15.19
CA PRO A 199 24.04 12.18 -15.45
C PRO A 199 23.71 11.53 -16.80
N GLY A 200 22.62 10.77 -16.83
CA GLY A 200 22.13 10.09 -18.02
C GLY A 200 21.61 8.68 -17.75
N PRO A 201 20.71 8.16 -18.60
CA PRO A 201 20.11 6.85 -18.40
C PRO A 201 21.16 5.74 -18.57
N ILE A 202 21.08 4.73 -17.71
CA ILE A 202 21.88 3.52 -17.88
C ILE A 202 21.25 2.60 -18.93
N SER A 203 22.08 1.81 -19.62
CA SER A 203 21.60 0.80 -20.56
C SER A 203 20.72 -0.23 -19.86
N GLY A 204 19.51 -0.46 -20.38
CA GLY A 204 18.51 -1.35 -19.78
C GLY A 204 17.73 -0.77 -18.59
N GLY A 205 17.99 0.48 -18.22
CA GLY A 205 17.26 1.22 -17.19
C GLY A 205 15.81 1.54 -17.58
N ARG A 206 14.97 1.79 -16.58
CA ARG A 206 13.55 2.15 -16.76
C ARG A 206 13.30 3.66 -16.61
N ALA A 207 14.33 4.46 -16.29
CA ALA A 207 14.19 5.91 -16.16
C ALA A 207 13.54 6.58 -17.39
N PRO A 208 13.89 6.23 -18.64
CA PRO A 208 13.24 6.80 -19.82
C PRO A 208 11.74 6.49 -19.88
N ILE A 209 11.33 5.28 -19.48
CA ILE A 209 9.92 4.84 -19.49
C ILE A 209 9.11 5.66 -18.49
N TYR A 210 9.58 5.74 -17.24
CA TYR A 210 8.89 6.50 -16.19
C TYR A 210 8.90 8.00 -16.46
N GLY A 211 10.02 8.54 -16.95
CA GLY A 211 10.14 9.94 -17.38
C GLY A 211 9.20 10.30 -18.53
N ALA A 212 9.10 9.45 -19.55
CA ALA A 212 8.19 9.65 -20.68
C ALA A 212 6.72 9.54 -20.25
N ALA A 213 6.36 8.50 -19.49
CA ALA A 213 4.98 8.29 -19.00
C ALA A 213 4.49 9.42 -18.09
N GLY A 214 5.40 10.05 -17.33
CA GLY A 214 5.10 11.22 -16.50
C GLY A 214 4.84 12.49 -17.31
N LYS A 215 5.54 12.68 -18.43
CA LYS A 215 5.44 13.87 -19.30
C LYS A 215 4.37 13.76 -20.39
N MET A 216 3.88 12.55 -20.69
CA MET A 216 2.89 12.31 -21.75
C MET A 216 1.55 12.98 -21.41
N PRO A 217 1.08 13.96 -22.22
CA PRO A 217 -0.18 14.65 -21.97
C PRO A 217 -1.38 13.76 -22.31
N ASP A 218 -1.26 12.90 -23.33
CA ASP A 218 -2.30 11.95 -23.71
C ASP A 218 -2.28 10.72 -22.78
N ARG A 219 -3.27 10.65 -21.90
CA ARG A 219 -3.43 9.51 -20.98
C ARG A 219 -4.06 8.29 -21.65
N GLY A 220 -4.61 8.42 -22.86
CA GLY A 220 -5.11 7.32 -23.69
C GLY A 220 -3.97 6.40 -24.14
N MET A 221 -2.89 6.97 -24.67
CA MET A 221 -1.70 6.20 -25.06
C MET A 221 -1.07 5.46 -23.87
N VAL A 222 -0.97 6.11 -22.70
CA VAL A 222 -0.48 5.44 -21.47
C VAL A 222 -1.37 4.25 -21.12
N ARG A 223 -2.69 4.37 -21.28
CA ARG A 223 -3.62 3.27 -21.04
C ARG A 223 -3.39 2.11 -22.00
N GLU A 224 -3.25 2.38 -23.29
CA GLU A 224 -3.00 1.34 -24.31
C GLU A 224 -1.72 0.58 -24.01
N LEU A 225 -0.62 1.29 -23.73
CA LEU A 225 0.65 0.69 -23.34
C LEU A 225 0.52 -0.23 -22.10
N LEU A 226 -0.27 0.18 -21.11
CA LEU A 226 -0.52 -0.65 -19.91
C LEU A 226 -1.34 -1.91 -20.23
N VAL A 227 -2.28 -1.82 -21.17
CA VAL A 227 -3.07 -2.97 -21.62
C VAL A 227 -2.18 -3.95 -22.38
N GLU A 228 -1.38 -3.47 -23.33
CA GLU A 228 -0.45 -4.31 -24.10
C GLU A 228 0.60 -4.97 -23.21
N PHE A 229 1.16 -4.21 -22.25
CA PHE A 229 2.09 -4.78 -21.27
C PHE A 229 1.44 -5.93 -20.49
N MET A 230 0.18 -5.77 -20.06
CA MET A 230 -0.53 -6.82 -19.35
C MET A 230 -0.77 -8.04 -20.23
N ASP A 231 -1.21 -7.84 -21.47
CA ASP A 231 -1.46 -8.92 -22.44
C ASP A 231 -0.17 -9.72 -22.74
N SER A 232 0.97 -9.03 -22.83
CA SER A 232 2.29 -9.66 -23.06
C SER A 232 2.86 -10.42 -21.85
N SER A 233 2.34 -10.15 -20.64
CA SER A 233 2.86 -10.71 -19.38
C SER A 233 2.08 -11.95 -18.91
N CYS A 234 1.00 -12.30 -19.60
CA CYS A 234 0.19 -13.49 -19.38
C CYS A 234 0.64 -14.63 -20.30
#